data_AF-A0A0W0YBS1-F1
#
_entry.id   AF-A0A0W0YBS1-F1
#
_cell.length_a   1.000
_cell.length_b   1.000
_cell.length_c   1.000
_cell.angle_alpha   90.00
_cell.angle_beta   90.00
_cell.angle_gamma   90.00
#
_symmetry.space_group_name_H-M   'P 1'
#
loop_
_entity.id
_entity.type
_entity.pdbx_description
1 polymer ?
#
loop_
_entity_poly.entity_id
_entity_poly.type
_entity_poly.pdbx_seq_one_letter_code
_entity_poly.pdbx_strand_id
1 'polypeptide(L)'
;MRKFNGNKRYKAVDRYFRSRNLFRRWIFSDVVKTKDRNKKYVCINKMMDTKIQRHIKIRAVANLYLPKYKEYFENRQKLIKDISLIQWKFDKQRNVITEE
;
A
#
# COMPACT_ATOMS: atom_id res chain seq x y z
N MET A 1 -9.98 -12.48 -23.42
CA MET A 1 -9.85 -13.75 -22.66
C MET A 1 -10.67 -14.85 -23.34
N ARG A 2 -10.10 -16.04 -23.57
CA ARG A 2 -10.82 -17.22 -24.10
C ARG A 2 -11.94 -17.61 -23.13
N LYS A 3 -13.19 -17.64 -23.60
CA LYS A 3 -14.33 -18.13 -22.80
C LYS A 3 -14.23 -19.65 -22.68
N PHE A 4 -13.66 -20.12 -21.57
CA PHE A 4 -13.57 -21.55 -21.26
C PHE A 4 -14.92 -22.04 -20.72
N ASN A 5 -15.79 -22.52 -21.60
CA ASN A 5 -17.03 -23.18 -21.21
C ASN A 5 -16.72 -24.51 -20.51
N GLY A 6 -17.32 -24.73 -19.33
CA GLY A 6 -17.36 -26.04 -18.65
C GLY A 6 -16.41 -26.25 -17.46
N ASN A 7 -15.23 -25.62 -17.42
CA ASN A 7 -14.26 -25.90 -16.35
C ASN A 7 -14.41 -24.95 -15.15
N LYS A 8 -14.91 -25.49 -14.03
CA LYS A 8 -15.13 -24.78 -12.75
C LYS A 8 -13.87 -24.07 -12.24
N ARG A 9 -12.68 -24.63 -12.50
CA ARG A 9 -11.40 -24.04 -12.05
C ARG A 9 -11.11 -22.71 -12.75
N TYR A 10 -11.27 -22.65 -14.08
CA TYR A 10 -11.03 -21.41 -14.82
C TYR A 10 -12.06 -20.32 -14.48
N LYS A 11 -13.32 -20.68 -14.19
CA LYS A 11 -14.32 -19.73 -13.69
C LYS A 11 -13.95 -19.13 -12.34
N ALA A 12 -13.43 -19.95 -11.41
CA ALA A 12 -12.95 -19.48 -10.12
C ALA A 12 -11.74 -18.56 -10.27
N VAL A 13 -10.82 -18.91 -11.17
CA VAL A 13 -9.65 -18.08 -11.49
C VAL A 13 -10.07 -16.71 -12.01
N ASP A 14 -10.95 -16.66 -13.02
CA ASP A 14 -11.42 -15.41 -13.62
C ASP A 14 -12.23 -14.55 -12.64
N ARG A 15 -12.95 -15.18 -11.72
CA ARG A 15 -13.72 -14.45 -10.70
C ARG A 15 -12.84 -13.78 -9.66
N TYR A 16 -11.88 -14.52 -9.09
CA TYR A 16 -11.17 -14.10 -7.88
C TYR A 16 -9.78 -13.56 -8.13
N PHE A 17 -9.12 -13.96 -9.22
CA PHE A 17 -7.72 -13.61 -9.44
C PHE A 17 -7.58 -12.55 -10.52
N ARG A 18 -6.88 -11.47 -10.16
CA ARG A 18 -6.58 -10.35 -11.05
C ARG A 18 -5.07 -10.18 -11.24
N SER A 19 -4.70 -9.53 -12.33
CA SER A 19 -3.34 -9.03 -12.57
C SER A 19 -3.30 -7.53 -12.36
N ARG A 20 -2.29 -7.05 -11.63
CA ARG A 20 -2.04 -5.61 -11.43
C ARG A 20 -1.02 -5.06 -12.42
N ASN A 21 -0.05 -5.89 -12.81
CA ASN A 21 0.92 -5.63 -13.87
C ASN A 21 1.50 -6.96 -14.37
N LEU A 22 2.42 -6.91 -15.34
CA LEU A 22 3.05 -8.09 -15.93
C LEU A 22 3.67 -9.04 -14.88
N PHE A 23 4.30 -8.48 -13.84
CA PHE A 23 5.03 -9.20 -12.79
C PHE A 23 4.17 -9.55 -11.55
N ARG A 24 2.99 -8.97 -11.41
CA ARG A 24 2.08 -9.14 -10.26
C ARG A 24 0.74 -9.68 -10.74
N ARG A 25 0.73 -10.99 -11.01
CA ARG A 25 -0.46 -11.79 -11.35
C ARG A 25 -0.99 -12.55 -10.13
N TRP A 26 -2.16 -13.17 -10.29
CA TRP A 26 -2.77 -14.04 -9.28
C TRP A 26 -3.03 -13.35 -7.94
N ILE A 27 -3.51 -12.11 -7.99
CA ILE A 27 -3.93 -11.37 -6.80
C ILE A 27 -5.36 -11.75 -6.50
N PHE A 28 -5.60 -12.35 -5.33
CA PHE A 28 -6.94 -12.61 -4.86
C PHE A 28 -7.67 -11.30 -4.58
N SER A 29 -8.85 -11.15 -5.17
CA SER A 29 -9.64 -9.94 -5.17
C SER A 29 -11.13 -10.25 -5.28
N ASP A 30 -11.94 -9.32 -4.79
CA ASP A 30 -13.39 -9.37 -4.94
C ASP A 30 -13.96 -7.96 -5.16
N VAL A 31 -15.20 -7.89 -5.65
CA VAL A 31 -15.89 -6.62 -5.92
C VAL A 31 -16.76 -6.26 -4.74
N VAL A 32 -16.48 -5.10 -4.15
CA VAL A 32 -17.31 -4.50 -3.10
C VAL A 32 -18.13 -3.36 -3.71
N LYS A 33 -19.42 -3.33 -3.39
CA LYS A 33 -20.30 -2.21 -3.74
C LYS A 33 -20.12 -1.08 -2.73
N THR A 34 -19.71 0.08 -3.21
CA THR A 34 -19.60 1.29 -2.37
C THR A 34 -20.99 1.89 -2.15
N LYS A 35 -21.16 2.73 -1.12
CA LYS A 35 -22.40 3.49 -0.86
C LYS A 35 -22.89 4.27 -2.09
N ASP A 36 -21.96 4.77 -2.89
CA ASP A 36 -22.22 5.51 -4.13
C ASP A 36 -22.61 4.61 -5.33
N ARG A 37 -22.99 3.34 -5.08
CA ARG A 37 -23.28 2.30 -6.07
C ARG A 37 -22.13 1.94 -7.02
N ASN A 38 -20.97 2.55 -6.85
CA ASN A 38 -19.76 2.24 -7.60
C ASN A 38 -19.15 0.91 -7.14
N LYS A 39 -18.77 0.07 -8.11
CA LYS A 39 -18.03 -1.18 -7.88
C LYS A 39 -16.55 -0.83 -7.68
N LYS A 40 -15.96 -1.30 -6.58
CA LYS A 40 -14.52 -1.21 -6.33
C LYS A 40 -13.97 -2.60 -6.09
N TYR A 41 -12.80 -2.88 -6.66
CA TYR A 41 -12.08 -4.12 -6.34
C TYR A 41 -11.34 -3.94 -5.02
N VAL A 42 -11.47 -4.93 -4.15
CA VAL A 42 -10.69 -5.07 -2.93
C VAL A 42 -9.81 -6.30 -3.10
N CYS A 43 -8.52 -6.18 -2.82
CA CYS A 43 -7.56 -7.26 -2.95
C CYS A 43 -6.79 -7.51 -1.66
N ILE A 44 -6.37 -8.75 -1.46
CA ILE A 44 -5.48 -9.10 -0.36
C ILE A 44 -4.09 -8.51 -0.64
N ASN A 45 -3.50 -7.87 0.36
CA ASN A 45 -2.14 -7.36 0.26
C ASN A 45 -1.12 -8.47 0.55
N LYS A 46 -0.02 -8.52 -0.20
CA LYS A 46 1.05 -9.48 0.09
C LYS A 46 1.84 -8.97 1.30
N MET A 47 2.24 -9.88 2.19
CA MET A 47 3.10 -9.55 3.32
C MET A 47 4.38 -8.81 2.88
N MET A 48 4.97 -9.23 1.75
CA MET A 48 6.17 -8.60 1.18
C MET A 48 5.96 -7.15 0.71
N ASP A 49 4.72 -6.77 0.40
CA ASP A 49 4.38 -5.38 0.03
C ASP A 49 4.13 -4.52 1.28
N THR A 50 4.02 -5.14 2.46
CA THR A 50 3.88 -4.42 3.73
C THR A 50 5.25 -3.90 4.16
N LYS A 51 5.37 -2.57 4.26
CA LYS A 51 6.63 -1.94 4.64
C LYS A 51 6.96 -2.22 6.11
N ILE A 52 8.22 -2.58 6.36
CA ILE A 52 8.78 -2.63 7.71
C ILE A 52 9.02 -1.19 8.19
N GLN A 53 8.28 -0.77 9.21
CA GLN A 53 8.50 0.52 9.85
C GLN A 53 9.59 0.38 10.92
N ARG A 54 10.69 1.12 10.74
CA ARG A 54 11.80 1.15 11.70
C ARG A 54 11.71 2.42 12.53
N HIS A 55 11.69 2.27 13.84
CA HIS A 55 11.74 3.41 14.75
C HIS A 55 13.20 3.88 14.90
N ILE A 56 13.44 5.15 14.62
CA ILE A 56 14.73 5.80 14.89
C ILE A 56 14.71 6.26 16.35
N LYS A 57 15.67 5.85 17.17
CA LYS A 57 15.74 6.31 18.57
C LYS A 57 16.17 7.79 18.65
N ILE A 58 15.68 8.50 19.67
CA ILE A 58 16.14 9.85 20.00
C ILE A 58 17.46 9.74 20.77
N ARG A 59 18.37 10.69 20.55
CA ARG A 59 19.63 10.75 21.32
C ARG A 59 19.30 10.92 22.80
N ALA A 60 19.86 10.10 23.68
CA ALA A 60 19.57 10.15 25.12
C ALA A 60 19.85 11.53 25.74
N VAL A 61 20.86 12.24 25.23
CA VAL A 61 21.25 13.58 25.68
C VAL A 61 20.35 14.70 25.15
N ALA A 62 19.52 14.44 24.13
CA ALA A 62 18.71 15.47 23.49
C ALA A 62 17.49 15.82 24.33
N ASN A 63 17.38 17.08 24.73
CA ASN A 63 16.27 17.63 25.51
C ASN A 63 15.54 18.72 24.72
N LEU A 64 14.20 18.63 24.66
CA LEU A 64 13.33 19.55 23.92
C LEU A 64 13.41 21.00 24.43
N TYR A 65 13.68 21.16 25.73
CA TYR A 65 13.70 22.48 26.38
C TYR A 65 15.06 23.18 26.27
N LEU A 66 16.11 22.49 25.83
CA LEU A 66 17.43 23.10 25.67
C LEU A 66 17.58 23.68 24.26
N PRO A 67 17.88 24.98 24.11
CA PRO A 67 18.01 25.63 22.80
C PRO A 67 18.97 24.93 21.83
N LYS A 68 20.05 24.33 22.37
CA LYS A 68 21.05 23.60 21.59
C LYS A 68 20.52 22.38 20.83
N TYR A 69 19.37 21.83 21.20
CA TYR A 69 18.74 20.69 20.51
C TYR A 69 17.54 21.09 19.65
N LYS A 70 17.19 22.39 19.60
CA LYS A 70 16.06 22.87 18.78
C LYS A 70 16.23 22.44 17.32
N GLU A 71 17.41 22.70 16.75
CA GLU A 71 17.74 22.32 15.37
C GLU A 71 17.68 20.79 15.16
N TYR A 72 18.14 20.00 16.13
CA TYR A 72 18.08 18.53 16.07
C TYR A 72 16.63 18.03 15.92
N PHE A 73 15.70 18.57 16.71
CA PHE A 73 14.29 18.17 16.64
C PHE A 73 13.59 18.70 15.38
N GLU A 74 13.90 19.93 14.94
CA GLU A 74 13.36 20.49 13.70
C GLU A 74 13.76 19.68 12.48
N ASN A 75 15.04 19.32 12.36
CA ASN A 75 15.54 18.49 11.26
C ASN A 75 14.92 17.08 11.30
N ARG A 76 14.73 16.52 12.50
CA ARG A 76 14.05 15.24 12.66
C ARG A 76 12.57 15.30 12.25
N GLN A 77 11.88 16.40 12.51
CA GLN A 77 10.50 16.60 12.10
C GLN A 77 10.36 16.72 10.57
N LYS A 78 11.29 17.42 9.91
CA LYS A 78 11.36 17.48 8.44
C LYS A 78 11.53 16.07 7.85
N LEU A 79 12.50 15.30 8.35
CA LEU A 79 12.73 13.91 7.91
C LEU A 79 11.46 13.04 8.04
N ILE A 80 10.73 13.15 9.16
CA ILE A 80 9.49 12.39 9.36
C ILE A 80 8.42 12.78 8.34
N LYS A 81 8.24 14.09 8.07
CA LYS A 81 7.27 14.59 7.09
C LYS A 81 7.60 14.13 5.68
N ASP A 82 8.87 14.18 5.29
CA ASP A 82 9.29 13.78 3.95
C ASP A 82 9.09 12.27 3.75
N ILE A 83 9.48 11.46 4.74
CA ILE A 83 9.27 10.01 4.71
C ILE A 83 7.78 9.68 4.66
N SER A 84 6.92 10.37 5.42
CA SER A 84 5.49 10.09 5.45
C SER A 84 4.78 10.48 4.15
N LEU A 85 5.13 11.62 3.55
CA LEU A 85 4.58 12.06 2.27
C LEU A 85 4.98 11.13 1.12
N ILE A 86 6.26 10.74 1.06
CA ILE A 86 6.75 9.78 0.08
C ILE A 86 6.03 8.44 0.25
N GLN A 87 5.89 7.98 1.50
CA GLN A 87 5.21 6.72 1.82
C GLN A 87 3.75 6.73 1.38
N TRP A 88 3.00 7.79 1.71
CA TRP A 88 1.61 7.92 1.33
C TRP A 88 1.40 7.88 -0.18
N LYS A 89 2.28 8.56 -0.96
CA LYS A 89 2.24 8.52 -2.43
C LYS A 89 2.45 7.09 -2.95
N PHE A 90 3.43 6.37 -2.41
CA PHE A 90 3.69 4.97 -2.81
C PHE A 90 2.55 4.01 -2.44
N ASP A 91 1.95 4.16 -1.25
CA ASP A 91 0.84 3.31 -0.81
C ASP A 91 -0.41 3.55 -1.65
N LYS A 92 -0.67 4.81 -2.03
CA LYS A 92 -1.77 5.16 -2.93
C LYS A 92 -1.59 4.52 -4.32
N GLN A 93 -0.38 4.48 -4.85
CA GLN A 93 -0.09 3.82 -6.14
C GLN A 93 -0.21 2.28 -6.06
N ARG A 94 0.28 1.67 -4.97
CA ARG A 94 0.25 0.20 -4.82
C ARG A 94 -1.15 -0.38 -4.62
N ASN A 95 -2.08 0.40 -4.06
CA ASN A 95 -3.45 -0.02 -3.76
C ASN A 95 -4.45 0.17 -4.91
N VAL A 96 -4.03 0.76 -6.03
CA VAL A 96 -4.89 0.93 -7.20
C VAL A 96 -4.60 -0.21 -8.18
N ILE A 97 -5.61 -1.03 -8.43
CA ILE A 97 -5.61 -1.92 -9.59
C ILE A 97 -6.05 -1.04 -10.76
N THR A 98 -5.10 -0.64 -11.60
CA THR A 98 -5.42 -0.02 -12.89
C THR A 98 -6.08 -1.08 -13.75
N GLU A 99 -7.32 -0.84 -14.16
CA GLU A 99 -7.90 -1.55 -15.30
C GLU A 99 -7.16 -1.02 -16.53
N GLU A 100 -6.34 -1.87 -17.17
CA GLU A 100 -5.90 -1.67 -18.56
C GLU A 100 -7.07 -1.90 -19.51
#